data_AF-A0A7X6ZMR2-F1
#
_entry.id   AF-A0A7X6ZMR2-F1
#
_cell.length_a   1.000
_cell.length_b   1.000
_cell.length_c   1.000
_cell.angle_alpha   90.00
_cell.angle_beta   90.00
_cell.angle_gamma   90.00
#
_symmetry.space_group_name_H-M   'P 1'
#
loop_
_entity.id
_entity.type
_entity.pdbx_description
1 polymer ?
#
loop_
_entity_poly.entity_id
_entity_poly.type
_entity_poly.pdbx_seq_one_letter_code
_entity_poly.pdbx_strand_id
1 'polypeptide(L)'
;MKKALLTLIALLVATSFATAGISVLWTTVWGAYTHDAPNVTGYDNNLLGSYGAIWQLIYAGADNAINPADWEQVGGSNGDFVTGDDVVWGQRNIPQGGGPANDAPYNTSWDDWMLPDSGSRIYDDATWTTDGFVYQRVFEDLPGPGTWYYESELLELDTTKGEGAPSQEFYLDSDAAGFQPYIQFEEQVVIPEPATMSLLGLGALALALRRRRA
;
A
#
# COMPACT_ATOMS: atom_id res chain seq x y z
N MET A 1 -59.60 0.87 -6.60
CA MET A 1 -58.50 1.14 -7.56
C MET A 1 -57.40 2.03 -6.99
N LYS A 2 -57.68 3.20 -6.38
CA LYS A 2 -56.63 4.07 -5.77
C LYS A 2 -55.79 3.38 -4.68
N LYS A 3 -56.40 2.53 -3.85
CA LYS A 3 -55.69 1.83 -2.76
C LYS A 3 -54.71 0.77 -3.27
N ALA A 4 -55.10 -0.02 -4.27
CA ALA A 4 -54.25 -1.05 -4.86
C ALA A 4 -53.04 -0.47 -5.61
N LEU A 5 -53.20 0.68 -6.27
CA LEU A 5 -52.09 1.37 -6.94
C LEU A 5 -51.06 1.89 -5.93
N LEU A 6 -51.51 2.40 -4.78
CA LEU A 6 -50.61 2.88 -3.72
C LEU A 6 -49.84 1.72 -3.06
N THR A 7 -50.48 0.56 -2.89
CA THR A 7 -49.82 -0.65 -2.38
C THR A 7 -48.80 -1.21 -3.37
N LEU A 8 -49.08 -1.14 -4.68
CA LEU A 8 -48.13 -1.56 -5.71
C LEU A 8 -46.92 -0.62 -5.80
N ILE A 9 -47.13 0.69 -5.68
CA ILE A 9 -46.04 1.68 -5.63
C ILE A 9 -45.22 1.51 -4.35
N ALA A 10 -45.85 1.22 -3.20
CA ALA A 10 -45.13 0.92 -1.96
C ALA A 10 -44.32 -0.39 -2.05
N LEU A 11 -44.79 -1.39 -2.78
CA LEU A 11 -44.06 -2.65 -3.00
C LEU A 11 -42.90 -2.48 -4.01
N LEU A 12 -43.07 -1.61 -5.02
CA LEU A 12 -42.01 -1.24 -5.99
C LEU A 12 -40.93 -0.33 -5.39
N VAL A 13 -41.23 0.38 -4.29
CA VAL A 13 -40.23 1.16 -3.54
C VAL A 13 -39.53 0.28 -2.49
N ALA A 14 -40.11 -0.85 -2.09
CA ALA A 14 -39.53 -1.81 -1.16
C ALA A 14 -38.56 -2.83 -1.81
N THR A 15 -38.42 -2.83 -3.14
CA THR A 15 -37.21 -3.35 -3.81
C THR A 15 -36.12 -2.29 -3.75
N SER A 16 -35.78 -1.85 -2.54
CA SER A 16 -34.54 -1.14 -2.29
C SER A 16 -33.40 -2.07 -2.66
N PHE A 17 -32.58 -1.61 -3.61
CA PHE A 17 -31.45 -2.29 -4.20
C PHE A 17 -30.62 -3.04 -3.15
N ALA A 18 -30.60 -4.37 -3.21
CA ALA A 18 -29.43 -5.09 -2.73
C ALA A 18 -28.32 -4.78 -3.75
N THR A 19 -27.65 -3.65 -3.59
CA THR A 19 -26.43 -3.38 -4.35
C THR A 19 -25.36 -4.29 -3.78
N ALA A 20 -25.06 -5.35 -4.53
CA ALA A 20 -23.84 -6.10 -4.37
C ALA A 20 -22.66 -5.13 -4.58
N GLY A 21 -21.79 -5.04 -3.59
CA GLY A 21 -20.62 -4.17 -3.57
C GLY A 21 -19.42 -4.92 -3.01
N ILE A 22 -18.35 -4.19 -2.66
CA ILE A 22 -17.20 -4.74 -1.96
C ILE A 22 -17.00 -4.05 -0.61
N SER A 23 -16.47 -4.82 0.33
CA SER A 23 -16.12 -4.34 1.67
C SER A 23 -14.92 -5.15 2.16
N VAL A 24 -13.77 -4.51 2.32
CA VAL A 24 -12.49 -5.15 2.67
C VAL A 24 -11.94 -4.53 3.95
N LEU A 25 -11.82 -5.35 4.99
CA LEU A 25 -11.11 -5.00 6.22
C LEU A 25 -9.65 -5.42 6.05
N TRP A 26 -8.77 -4.47 5.83
CA TRP A 26 -7.33 -4.72 5.63
C TRP A 26 -6.56 -4.28 6.87
N THR A 27 -5.87 -5.24 7.51
CA THR A 27 -5.25 -5.08 8.84
C THR A 27 -4.11 -6.09 9.02
N THR A 28 -3.39 -6.01 10.12
CA THR A 28 -2.49 -7.06 10.62
C THR A 28 -3.21 -7.92 11.68
N VAL A 29 -2.64 -9.10 11.95
CA VAL A 29 -2.97 -9.97 13.08
C VAL A 29 -2.02 -9.69 14.24
N TRP A 30 -0.70 -9.68 13.99
CA TRP A 30 0.33 -9.48 15.01
C TRP A 30 1.38 -8.42 14.63
N GLY A 31 1.61 -8.21 13.34
CA GLY A 31 2.50 -7.18 12.80
C GLY A 31 4.00 -7.43 13.02
N ALA A 32 4.38 -8.68 13.27
CA ALA A 32 5.78 -9.08 13.40
C ALA A 32 6.54 -8.87 12.07
N TYR A 33 7.78 -8.37 12.16
CA TYR A 33 8.54 -7.90 11.00
C TYR A 33 10.05 -8.04 11.19
N THR A 34 10.80 -8.56 10.20
CA THR A 34 12.27 -8.57 10.22
C THR A 34 12.85 -8.70 8.81
N HIS A 35 14.09 -8.22 8.62
CA HIS A 35 14.91 -8.49 7.43
C HIS A 35 15.70 -9.79 7.51
N ASP A 36 15.84 -10.38 8.69
CA ASP A 36 16.87 -11.38 8.96
C ASP A 36 16.40 -12.84 8.77
N ALA A 37 15.10 -13.08 8.63
CA ALA A 37 14.56 -14.43 8.52
C ALA A 37 13.27 -14.49 7.66
N PRO A 38 13.13 -15.53 6.81
CA PRO A 38 11.89 -15.78 6.08
C PRO A 38 10.74 -16.04 7.06
N ASN A 39 9.72 -15.18 7.01
CA ASN A 39 8.49 -15.25 7.81
C ASN A 39 8.73 -15.24 9.33
N VAL A 40 8.31 -14.16 9.99
CA VAL A 40 8.62 -13.93 11.41
C VAL A 40 7.68 -14.71 12.32
N THR A 41 8.15 -15.73 13.03
CA THR A 41 7.29 -16.55 13.90
C THR A 41 7.32 -16.15 15.38
N GLY A 42 7.59 -14.88 15.71
CA GLY A 42 7.75 -14.40 17.09
C GLY A 42 7.62 -12.88 17.26
N TYR A 43 7.57 -12.42 18.53
CA TYR A 43 7.38 -11.01 18.92
C TYR A 43 8.71 -10.26 19.10
N ASP A 44 9.70 -10.55 18.27
CA ASP A 44 11.04 -10.03 18.53
C ASP A 44 11.26 -8.67 17.86
N ASN A 45 10.56 -8.38 16.76
CA ASN A 45 10.73 -7.18 15.96
C ASN A 45 9.42 -6.75 15.29
N ASN A 46 9.25 -5.44 15.12
CA ASN A 46 8.14 -4.82 14.40
C ASN A 46 8.68 -3.77 13.41
N LEU A 47 7.90 -3.47 12.37
CA LEU A 47 8.30 -2.53 11.32
C LEU A 47 8.46 -1.12 11.92
N LEU A 48 7.45 -0.69 12.70
CA LEU A 48 7.36 0.70 13.14
C LEU A 48 8.35 1.07 14.24
N GLY A 49 9.01 0.12 14.87
CA GLY A 49 10.09 0.39 15.82
C GLY A 49 11.33 0.96 15.13
N SER A 50 11.56 0.61 13.86
CA SER A 50 12.75 1.03 13.11
C SER A 50 12.45 2.01 11.98
N TYR A 51 11.27 1.92 11.36
CA TYR A 51 10.89 2.68 10.16
C TYR A 51 9.49 3.27 10.32
N GLY A 52 9.12 4.27 9.53
CA GLY A 52 7.72 4.52 9.21
C GLY A 52 7.21 3.52 8.17
N ALA A 53 5.93 3.58 7.85
CA ALA A 53 5.33 2.74 6.81
C ALA A 53 4.41 3.53 5.89
N ILE A 54 4.53 3.27 4.59
CA ILE A 54 3.45 3.54 3.63
C ILE A 54 2.82 2.19 3.28
N TRP A 55 1.56 2.00 3.68
CA TRP A 55 0.80 0.77 3.47
C TRP A 55 -0.40 1.03 2.57
N GLN A 56 -0.43 0.34 1.43
CA GLN A 56 -1.43 0.51 0.37
C GLN A 56 -2.30 -0.74 0.22
N LEU A 57 -3.60 -0.54 -0.01
CA LEU A 57 -4.52 -1.53 -0.56
C LEU A 57 -4.68 -1.22 -2.05
N ILE A 58 -4.36 -2.19 -2.90
CA ILE A 58 -4.24 -1.99 -4.35
C ILE A 58 -5.12 -3.00 -5.08
N TYR A 59 -5.90 -2.52 -6.04
CA TYR A 59 -6.63 -3.35 -7.00
C TYR A 59 -5.73 -3.72 -8.17
N ALA A 60 -5.64 -5.02 -8.46
CA ALA A 60 -4.72 -5.62 -9.42
C ALA A 60 -5.15 -5.47 -10.89
N GLY A 61 -5.80 -4.34 -11.22
CA GLY A 61 -6.21 -4.02 -12.58
C GLY A 61 -7.15 -5.01 -13.25
N ALA A 62 -7.16 -4.97 -14.58
CA ALA A 62 -7.89 -5.90 -15.45
C ALA A 62 -7.07 -7.13 -15.81
N ASP A 63 -5.74 -7.06 -15.67
CA ASP A 63 -4.84 -8.19 -15.91
C ASP A 63 -4.78 -9.18 -14.74
N ASN A 64 -5.30 -8.80 -13.57
CA ASN A 64 -5.30 -9.56 -12.32
C ASN A 64 -3.88 -9.96 -11.87
N ALA A 65 -2.90 -9.09 -12.11
CA ALA A 65 -1.51 -9.32 -11.76
C ALA A 65 -0.97 -8.15 -10.93
N ILE A 66 -0.04 -8.45 -10.02
CA ILE A 66 0.69 -7.40 -9.30
C ILE A 66 1.64 -6.73 -10.28
N ASN A 67 1.42 -5.45 -10.61
CA ASN A 67 2.35 -4.69 -11.42
C ASN A 67 3.53 -4.19 -10.56
N PRO A 68 4.75 -4.10 -11.12
CA PRO A 68 5.91 -3.59 -10.38
C PRO A 68 5.65 -2.22 -9.76
N ALA A 69 6.15 -1.99 -8.54
CA ALA A 69 6.15 -0.68 -7.94
C ALA A 69 7.14 0.26 -8.66
N ASP A 70 6.84 1.57 -8.64
CA ASP A 70 7.76 2.61 -9.12
C ASP A 70 7.79 3.78 -8.14
N TRP A 71 8.96 4.07 -7.58
CA TRP A 71 9.17 5.17 -6.63
C TRP A 71 9.26 6.53 -7.32
N GLU A 72 9.56 6.58 -8.62
CA GLU A 72 9.59 7.82 -9.41
C GLU A 72 8.20 8.25 -9.85
N GLN A 73 7.21 7.38 -9.68
CA GLN A 73 5.86 7.67 -10.10
C GLN A 73 5.24 8.77 -9.24
N VAL A 74 5.05 9.92 -9.88
CA VAL A 74 4.38 11.09 -9.33
C VAL A 74 3.01 11.24 -10.00
N GLY A 75 2.03 10.48 -9.52
CA GLY A 75 0.66 10.52 -10.03
C GLY A 75 -0.33 9.83 -9.08
N GLY A 76 -1.61 10.19 -9.18
CA GLY A 76 -2.67 9.71 -8.27
C GLY A 76 -3.02 10.71 -7.16
N SER A 77 -4.26 10.67 -6.67
CA SER A 77 -4.69 11.57 -5.58
C SER A 77 -4.02 11.25 -4.24
N ASN A 78 -3.39 10.08 -4.12
CA ASN A 78 -2.79 9.54 -2.89
C ASN A 78 -1.27 9.30 -2.95
N GLY A 79 -0.61 9.55 -4.09
CA GLY A 79 0.82 9.26 -4.28
C GLY A 79 1.06 7.80 -4.65
N ASP A 80 0.56 7.40 -5.82
CA ASP A 80 0.43 6.00 -6.18
C ASP A 80 1.75 5.48 -6.75
N PHE A 81 2.46 4.67 -5.96
CA PHE A 81 3.67 3.93 -6.37
C PHE A 81 3.34 2.67 -7.19
N VAL A 82 2.27 2.71 -8.01
CA VAL A 82 1.70 1.57 -8.74
C VAL A 82 1.73 1.80 -10.25
N THR A 83 2.35 0.91 -10.99
CA THR A 83 2.43 1.02 -12.46
C THR A 83 1.33 0.22 -13.16
N GLY A 84 1.27 0.29 -14.49
CA GLY A 84 0.34 -0.51 -15.28
C GLY A 84 -1.12 -0.09 -15.11
N ASP A 85 -1.99 -1.05 -14.84
CA ASP A 85 -3.42 -0.85 -14.57
C ASP A 85 -3.81 -1.07 -13.10
N ASP A 86 -2.83 -1.25 -12.22
CA ASP A 86 -3.03 -1.23 -10.77
C ASP A 86 -3.59 0.12 -10.29
N VAL A 87 -4.47 0.07 -9.28
CA VAL A 87 -5.10 1.27 -8.70
C VAL A 87 -5.05 1.22 -7.18
N VAL A 88 -4.48 2.26 -6.56
CA VAL A 88 -4.51 2.40 -5.09
C VAL A 88 -5.93 2.75 -4.63
N TRP A 89 -6.52 1.86 -3.85
CA TRP A 89 -7.84 2.05 -3.24
C TRP A 89 -7.76 2.72 -1.86
N GLY A 90 -6.71 2.43 -1.11
CA GLY A 90 -6.47 3.04 0.20
C GLY A 90 -4.99 3.10 0.51
N GLN A 91 -4.59 4.09 1.29
CA GLN A 91 -3.21 4.26 1.72
C GLN A 91 -3.17 4.76 3.17
N ARG A 92 -2.21 4.24 3.93
CA ARG A 92 -1.88 4.61 5.31
C ARG A 92 -0.42 5.03 5.37
N ASN A 93 -0.17 6.24 5.84
CA ASN A 93 1.15 6.78 6.09
C ASN A 93 1.37 6.81 7.60
N ILE A 94 1.87 5.69 8.14
CA ILE A 94 2.03 5.47 9.58
C ILE A 94 3.44 5.90 9.99
N PRO A 95 3.59 6.81 10.97
CA PRO A 95 4.91 7.25 11.42
C PRO A 95 5.64 6.14 12.21
N GLN A 96 6.96 6.24 12.26
CA GLN A 96 7.78 5.42 13.15
C GLN A 96 7.29 5.57 14.61
N GLY A 97 7.17 4.44 15.31
CA GLY A 97 6.65 4.31 16.66
C GLY A 97 5.13 4.24 16.76
N GLY A 98 4.43 4.23 15.63
CA GLY A 98 2.96 4.23 15.59
C GLY A 98 2.36 5.64 15.69
N GLY A 99 1.06 5.73 15.46
CA GLY A 99 0.27 6.95 15.51
C GLY A 99 -0.72 7.08 14.35
N PRO A 100 -1.23 8.30 14.11
CA PRO A 100 -2.20 8.57 13.04
C PRO A 100 -1.63 8.28 11.64
N ALA A 101 -2.41 7.57 10.82
CA ALA A 101 -2.00 7.12 9.48
C ALA A 101 -2.26 8.12 8.34
N ASN A 102 -2.78 9.31 8.63
CA ASN A 102 -3.09 10.36 7.63
C ASN A 102 -3.97 9.88 6.45
N ASP A 103 -4.90 8.96 6.70
CA ASP A 103 -5.70 8.24 5.71
C ASP A 103 -7.16 8.71 5.71
N ALA A 104 -7.40 10.02 5.69
CA ALA A 104 -8.77 10.53 5.63
C ALA A 104 -9.55 9.94 4.43
N PRO A 105 -10.84 9.57 4.59
CA PRO A 105 -11.70 9.82 5.76
C PRO A 105 -11.64 8.75 6.85
N TYR A 106 -10.81 7.71 6.70
CA TYR A 106 -10.74 6.57 7.61
C TYR A 106 -10.17 6.93 8.98
N ASN A 107 -9.21 7.88 9.00
CA ASN A 107 -8.58 8.43 10.21
C ASN A 107 -8.08 7.34 11.18
N THR A 108 -7.36 6.35 10.64
CA THR A 108 -6.81 5.26 11.44
C THR A 108 -5.61 5.70 12.28
N SER A 109 -5.43 5.03 13.40
CA SER A 109 -4.22 5.10 14.24
C SER A 109 -3.78 3.70 14.60
N TRP A 110 -2.48 3.52 14.70
CA TRP A 110 -1.84 2.22 14.89
C TRP A 110 -0.75 2.30 15.95
N ASP A 111 -0.54 1.22 16.70
CA ASP A 111 0.60 1.11 17.60
C ASP A 111 1.89 0.78 16.84
N ASP A 112 3.01 0.59 17.57
CA ASP A 112 4.30 0.24 17.00
C ASP A 112 4.35 -1.16 16.37
N TRP A 113 3.36 -2.02 16.67
CA TRP A 113 3.17 -3.33 16.06
C TRP A 113 2.24 -3.28 14.85
N MET A 114 1.90 -2.09 14.35
CA MET A 114 0.88 -1.93 13.31
C MET A 114 -0.44 -2.60 13.70
N LEU A 115 -0.77 -2.67 15.00
CA LEU A 115 -2.09 -3.08 15.48
C LEU A 115 -2.98 -1.84 15.63
N PRO A 116 -4.29 -1.97 15.36
CA PRO A 116 -5.14 -0.80 15.27
C PRO A 116 -5.60 -0.29 16.62
N ASP A 117 -5.42 1.01 16.84
CA ASP A 117 -5.92 1.74 18.01
C ASP A 117 -7.32 2.33 17.77
N SER A 118 -7.52 2.94 16.60
CA SER A 118 -8.75 3.67 16.27
C SER A 118 -8.92 3.90 14.76
N GLY A 119 -10.08 4.44 14.37
CA GLY A 119 -10.47 4.69 12.97
C GLY A 119 -11.05 3.47 12.27
N SER A 120 -11.54 3.67 11.03
CA SER A 120 -12.09 2.58 10.22
C SER A 120 -10.99 1.92 9.39
N ARG A 121 -10.86 0.60 9.48
CA ARG A 121 -9.92 -0.17 8.63
C ARG A 121 -10.55 -0.68 7.35
N ILE A 122 -11.80 -0.34 7.11
CA ILE A 122 -12.61 -0.93 6.07
C ILE A 122 -12.58 -0.01 4.86
N TYR A 123 -12.16 -0.54 3.71
CA TYR A 123 -12.45 0.04 2.41
C TYR A 123 -13.80 -0.49 1.93
N ASP A 124 -14.72 0.42 1.58
CA ASP A 124 -16.07 0.08 1.12
C ASP A 124 -16.37 0.78 -0.21
N ASP A 125 -16.83 0.01 -1.19
CA ASP A 125 -17.44 0.54 -2.41
C ASP A 125 -18.71 -0.27 -2.74
N ALA A 126 -19.85 0.31 -2.38
CA ALA A 126 -21.17 -0.30 -2.61
C ALA A 126 -21.58 -0.35 -4.09
N THR A 127 -20.82 0.31 -4.97
CA THR A 127 -21.10 0.35 -6.42
C THR A 127 -20.21 -0.59 -7.22
N TRP A 128 -19.17 -1.16 -6.60
CA TRP A 128 -18.23 -2.06 -7.25
C TRP A 128 -18.86 -3.42 -7.55
N THR A 129 -18.86 -3.82 -8.82
CA THR A 129 -19.47 -5.09 -9.28
C THR A 129 -18.53 -5.90 -10.18
N THR A 130 -17.28 -5.43 -10.34
CA THR A 130 -16.29 -6.07 -11.20
C THR A 130 -15.52 -7.11 -10.40
N ASP A 131 -15.53 -8.36 -10.87
CA ASP A 131 -14.67 -9.41 -10.33
C ASP A 131 -13.20 -9.05 -10.55
N GLY A 132 -12.35 -9.41 -9.60
CA GLY A 132 -10.92 -9.13 -9.68
C GLY A 132 -10.22 -9.43 -8.36
N PHE A 133 -9.02 -8.89 -8.21
CA PHE A 133 -8.16 -9.17 -7.06
C PHE A 133 -7.64 -7.88 -6.44
N VAL A 134 -7.36 -7.94 -5.15
CA VAL A 134 -6.62 -6.91 -4.41
C VAL A 134 -5.40 -7.50 -3.75
N TYR A 135 -4.39 -6.68 -3.53
CA TYR A 135 -3.23 -7.01 -2.73
C TYR A 135 -2.84 -5.84 -1.82
N GLN A 136 -1.98 -6.11 -0.86
CA GLN A 136 -1.43 -5.12 0.04
C GLN A 136 0.05 -4.92 -0.27
N ARG A 137 0.51 -3.67 -0.23
CA ARG A 137 1.94 -3.31 -0.37
C ARG A 137 2.37 -2.45 0.80
N VAL A 138 3.52 -2.75 1.38
CA VAL A 138 4.08 -2.01 2.53
C VAL A 138 5.51 -1.60 2.23
N PHE A 139 5.77 -0.30 2.23
CA PHE A 139 7.11 0.28 2.09
C PHE A 139 7.69 0.64 3.46
N GLU A 140 9.01 0.50 3.60
CA GLU A 140 9.76 1.10 4.69
C GLU A 140 9.94 2.60 4.40
N ASP A 141 9.31 3.45 5.22
CA ASP A 141 9.31 4.90 5.04
C ASP A 141 8.79 5.35 3.66
N LEU A 142 9.18 6.55 3.24
CA LEU A 142 8.87 7.09 1.92
C LEU A 142 9.70 6.36 0.85
N PRO A 143 9.08 5.80 -0.20
CA PRO A 143 9.77 5.16 -1.31
C PRO A 143 10.86 6.02 -1.96
N GLY A 144 12.02 5.40 -2.15
CA GLY A 144 13.15 5.92 -2.91
C GLY A 144 14.16 4.82 -3.23
N PRO A 145 15.31 5.17 -3.82
CA PRO A 145 16.37 4.22 -4.11
C PRO A 145 16.82 3.47 -2.84
N GLY A 146 16.88 2.15 -2.91
CA GLY A 146 17.27 1.30 -1.79
C GLY A 146 16.16 1.05 -0.75
N THR A 147 14.96 1.62 -0.91
CA THR A 147 13.83 1.31 -0.02
C THR A 147 13.34 -0.12 -0.26
N TRP A 148 13.15 -0.85 0.84
CA TRP A 148 12.54 -2.18 0.83
C TRP A 148 11.03 -2.12 0.91
N TYR A 149 10.38 -3.13 0.35
CA TYR A 149 8.95 -3.30 0.47
C TYR A 149 8.51 -4.77 0.41
N TYR A 150 7.31 -4.99 0.93
CA TYR A 150 6.60 -6.25 0.94
C TYR A 150 5.32 -6.13 0.10
N GLU A 151 4.93 -7.23 -0.53
CA GLU A 151 3.61 -7.37 -1.16
C GLU A 151 2.98 -8.68 -0.69
N SER A 152 1.67 -8.64 -0.44
CA SER A 152 0.91 -9.84 -0.12
C SER A 152 0.61 -10.67 -1.38
N GLU A 153 0.12 -11.88 -1.17
CA GLU A 153 -0.59 -12.61 -2.24
C GLU A 153 -1.87 -11.86 -2.66
N LEU A 154 -2.38 -12.20 -3.86
CA LEU A 154 -3.64 -11.67 -4.38
C LEU A 154 -4.82 -12.29 -3.63
N LEU A 155 -5.73 -11.44 -3.17
CA LEU A 155 -7.02 -11.81 -2.60
C LEU A 155 -8.13 -11.59 -3.62
N GLU A 156 -8.88 -12.64 -3.94
CA GLU A 156 -10.07 -12.56 -4.80
C GLU A 156 -11.16 -11.73 -4.11
N LEU A 157 -11.76 -10.80 -4.84
CA LEU A 157 -12.81 -9.91 -4.32
C LEU A 157 -14.14 -10.65 -4.16
N ASP A 158 -14.72 -10.57 -2.95
CA ASP A 158 -16.12 -10.94 -2.75
C ASP A 158 -17.05 -9.80 -3.20
N THR A 159 -17.47 -9.85 -4.46
CA THR A 159 -18.43 -8.91 -5.08
C THR A 159 -19.88 -9.21 -4.72
N THR A 160 -20.15 -10.27 -3.94
CA THR A 160 -21.51 -10.71 -3.62
C THR A 160 -22.03 -10.18 -2.29
N LYS A 161 -21.28 -9.29 -1.64
CA LYS A 161 -21.63 -8.70 -0.34
C LYS A 161 -22.97 -7.99 -0.39
N GLY A 162 -23.95 -8.54 0.33
CA GLY A 162 -25.21 -7.88 0.65
C GLY A 162 -25.05 -6.87 1.79
N GLU A 163 -25.99 -5.92 1.87
CA GLU A 163 -26.06 -4.92 2.93
C GLU A 163 -26.05 -5.60 4.33
N GLY A 164 -25.10 -5.19 5.18
CA GLY A 164 -24.96 -5.70 6.56
C GLY A 164 -24.14 -6.99 6.73
N ALA A 165 -23.59 -7.55 5.66
CA ALA A 165 -22.61 -8.64 5.76
C ALA A 165 -21.26 -8.12 6.35
N PRO A 166 -20.52 -8.93 7.12
CA PRO A 166 -19.21 -8.53 7.65
C PRO A 166 -18.23 -8.27 6.50
N SER A 167 -17.29 -7.33 6.66
CA SER A 167 -16.23 -7.07 5.68
C SER A 167 -15.35 -8.31 5.43
N GLN A 168 -14.83 -8.44 4.22
CA GLN A 168 -13.90 -9.51 3.84
C GLN A 168 -12.58 -9.18 4.51
N GLU A 169 -12.10 -10.08 5.35
CA GLU A 169 -10.88 -9.85 6.10
C GLU A 169 -9.68 -10.11 5.20
N PHE A 170 -8.74 -9.17 5.19
CA PHE A 170 -7.49 -9.27 4.47
C PHE A 170 -6.32 -8.95 5.41
N TYR A 171 -5.73 -10.00 5.96
CA TYR A 171 -4.60 -9.88 6.87
C TYR A 171 -3.29 -9.81 6.10
N LEU A 172 -2.41 -8.88 6.47
CA LEU A 172 -1.07 -8.76 5.91
C LEU A 172 -0.17 -9.96 6.31
N ASP A 173 -0.44 -10.49 7.49
CA ASP A 173 0.26 -11.56 8.19
C ASP A 173 -0.73 -12.59 8.75
N SER A 174 -0.26 -13.51 9.59
CA SER A 174 -1.06 -14.60 10.17
C SER A 174 -0.70 -14.86 11.62
N ASP A 175 -1.52 -15.69 12.29
CA ASP A 175 -1.24 -16.16 13.66
C ASP A 175 0.08 -16.94 13.81
N ALA A 176 0.60 -17.48 12.71
CA ALA A 176 1.80 -18.31 12.71
C ALA A 176 3.04 -17.59 12.18
N ALA A 177 2.87 -16.48 11.48
CA ALA A 177 3.93 -15.79 10.77
C ALA A 177 3.57 -14.32 10.48
N GLY A 178 4.50 -13.42 10.81
CA GLY A 178 4.56 -12.03 10.38
C GLY A 178 4.91 -11.88 8.89
N PHE A 179 5.28 -10.66 8.49
CA PHE A 179 5.67 -10.33 7.12
C PHE A 179 7.12 -9.83 7.05
N GLN A 180 7.75 -9.95 5.88
CA GLN A 180 9.14 -9.54 5.65
C GLN A 180 9.26 -8.96 4.24
N PRO A 181 10.01 -7.86 4.02
CA PRO A 181 10.23 -7.35 2.69
C PRO A 181 11.13 -8.30 1.90
N TYR A 182 10.83 -8.45 0.62
CA TYR A 182 11.61 -9.30 -0.28
C TYR A 182 11.97 -8.59 -1.58
N ILE A 183 11.54 -7.34 -1.75
CA ILE A 183 11.85 -6.51 -2.91
C ILE A 183 12.49 -5.20 -2.41
N GLN A 184 13.50 -4.74 -3.13
CA GLN A 184 14.17 -3.47 -2.89
C GLN A 184 14.18 -2.67 -4.20
N PHE A 185 13.89 -1.37 -4.13
CA PHE A 185 14.16 -0.50 -5.26
C PHE A 185 15.66 -0.43 -5.52
N GLU A 186 16.04 -0.54 -6.80
CA GLU A 186 17.46 -0.49 -7.18
C GLU A 186 18.11 0.78 -6.63
N GLU A 187 19.22 0.61 -5.92
CA GLU A 187 20.04 1.73 -5.48
C GLU A 187 20.65 2.38 -6.72
N GLN A 188 20.34 3.65 -6.98
CA GLN A 188 20.96 4.40 -8.06
C GLN A 188 22.43 4.63 -7.72
N VAL A 189 23.30 3.70 -8.12
CA VAL A 189 24.75 3.94 -8.11
C VAL A 189 25.02 4.98 -9.20
N VAL A 190 25.14 6.25 -8.80
CA VAL A 190 25.57 7.33 -9.70
C VAL A 190 27.02 7.08 -10.08
N ILE A 191 27.26 6.29 -11.12
CA ILE A 191 28.56 6.18 -11.76
C ILE A 191 28.76 7.50 -12.51
N PRO A 192 29.73 8.36 -12.12
CA PRO A 192 29.97 9.59 -12.85
C PRO A 192 30.33 9.23 -14.29
N GLU A 193 29.60 9.80 -15.25
CA GLU A 193 29.87 9.55 -16.66
C GLU A 193 31.36 9.83 -17.00
N PRO A 194 31.92 9.15 -18.02
CA PRO A 194 33.33 9.32 -18.40
C PRO A 194 33.75 10.79 -18.62
N ALA A 195 32.82 11.64 -19.05
CA ALA A 195 33.02 13.08 -19.21
C ALA A 195 33.24 13.81 -17.87
N THR A 196 32.47 13.46 -16.84
CA THR A 196 32.59 14.01 -15.48
C THR A 196 33.92 13.60 -14.84
N MET A 197 34.33 12.34 -15.02
CA MET A 197 35.64 11.85 -14.58
C MET A 197 36.79 12.54 -15.34
N SER A 198 36.62 12.78 -16.64
CA SER A 198 37.61 13.49 -17.46
C SER A 198 37.75 14.96 -17.05
N LEU A 199 36.65 15.62 -16.70
CA LEU A 199 36.64 17.00 -16.21
C LEU A 199 37.28 17.14 -14.83
N LEU A 200 37.03 16.19 -13.91
CA LEU A 200 37.72 16.12 -12.63
C LEU A 200 39.23 15.89 -12.82
N GLY A 201 39.60 14.98 -13.72
CA GLY A 201 41.00 14.74 -14.11
C GLY A 201 41.67 15.98 -14.71
N LEU A 202 40.99 16.69 -15.60
CA LEU A 202 41.49 17.93 -16.22
C LEU A 202 41.59 19.08 -15.21
N GLY A 203 40.63 19.19 -14.29
CA GLY A 203 40.66 20.18 -13.20
C GLY A 203 41.84 19.95 -12.25
N ALA A 204 42.09 18.69 -11.87
CA ALA A 204 43.25 18.31 -11.06
C ALA A 204 44.58 18.59 -11.80
N LEU A 205 44.64 18.31 -13.11
CA LEU A 205 45.81 18.59 -13.94
C LEU A 205 46.07 20.11 -14.07
N ALA A 206 45.02 20.90 -14.27
CA ALA A 206 45.13 22.37 -14.35
C ALA A 206 45.64 22.97 -13.04
N LEU A 207 45.17 22.46 -11.88
CA LEU A 207 45.65 22.86 -10.57
C LEU A 207 47.12 22.47 -10.34
N ALA A 208 47.53 21.26 -10.74
CA ALA A 208 48.91 20.82 -10.68
C ALA A 208 49.84 21.68 -11.55
N LEU A 209 49.41 22.01 -12.77
CA LEU A 209 50.14 22.89 -13.68
C LEU A 209 50.24 24.32 -13.15
N ARG A 210 49.18 24.85 -12.52
CA ARG A 210 49.18 26.16 -11.86
C ARG A 210 50.15 26.21 -10.68
N ARG A 211 50.18 25.16 -9.85
CA ARG A 211 51.10 25.06 -8.70
C ARG A 211 52.57 24.98 -9.13
N ARG A 212 52.86 24.46 -10.32
CA ARG A 212 54.23 24.35 -10.85
C ARG A 212 54.74 25.65 -11.49
N ARG A 213 53.85 26.60 -11.78
CA ARG A 213 54.16 27.90 -12.41
C ARG A 213 54.19 29.07 -11.42
N ALA A 214 53.78 28.86 -10.17
CA ALA A 214 53.98 29.78 -9.05
C ALA A 214 55.26 29.41 -8.30
#